data_AF-A0A0P1A4W3-F1
#
_entry.id   AF-A0A0P1A4W3-F1
#
_cell.length_a   1.000
_cell.length_b   1.000
_cell.length_c   1.000
_cell.angle_alpha   90.00
_cell.angle_beta   90.00
_cell.angle_gamma   90.00
#
_symmetry.space_group_name_H-M   'P 1'
#
loop_
_entity.id
_entity.type
_entity.pdbx_description
1 polymer ?
#
loop_
_entity_poly.entity_id
_entity_poly.type
_entity_poly.pdbx_seq_one_letter_code
_entity_poly.pdbx_strand_id
1 'polypeptide(L)'
;MSSTVLEQLRAEQEEIEMLERAIVATLSEKSRNHRSRILHGHKVSILLNEVAKHSKHVKELYDDEDNIFAEETDNMRGRAVFTSFYEQLKSVRSFHRKYPNSIVSHEPNLEEALHPNVQFSGDERFGKYVDLNEFFTRFVNIPELKWQALKTQKALGSRSVIKGKQKSVGPPIDYLAYLASFADFSAIPTAQKTQSMPYQQYLTDLKEYLLGFYRRTQPLVDLDDVIAETSAKFEKQWALHEVAGWDVNQESDTKDYSKSCKHFCKLCNKAFGSAGVYDGHLKGKKHKKAVAANTAISSMSNGAASNGAKLRKDTKMVVEAKQKSIAFDEVLIRRMYELLTEVVQGTISYLELKQTRTHEELQAEIEEEDEGTFSDVDVENENEEDEEEEQLYNPLNLPIGWDGKPIPYWLYKLHGLGVEYKCEICGNHSYWGRRAFDRHFQEWRHAFGMRCLKIPNTKHFHDITLMRDAIQLYEKLKDQIDAESWNAANEEEFEDSEGNVLNRKTFEDLARQELASQFTFIILTQTRTGAVR
;
A
#
# COMPACT_ATOMS: atom_id res chain seq x y z
N MET A 1 24.64 42.58 -8.97
CA MET A 1 23.70 42.36 -10.07
C MET A 1 24.20 43.16 -11.26
N SER A 2 25.01 42.51 -12.07
CA SER A 2 25.52 43.01 -13.35
C SER A 2 24.37 43.52 -14.22
N SER A 3 24.57 44.68 -14.84
CA SER A 3 23.55 45.40 -15.62
C SER A 3 23.48 44.97 -17.09
N THR A 4 24.23 43.94 -17.48
CA THR A 4 24.41 43.53 -18.87
C THR A 4 23.65 42.25 -19.17
N VAL A 5 23.02 42.19 -20.34
CA VAL A 5 22.24 41.03 -20.79
C VAL A 5 23.14 39.82 -20.95
N LEU A 6 24.38 40.00 -21.41
CA LEU A 6 25.35 38.90 -21.51
C LEU A 6 25.69 38.26 -20.16
N GLU A 7 25.83 39.05 -19.10
CA GLU A 7 26.14 38.50 -17.78
C GLU A 7 24.91 37.88 -17.14
N GLN A 8 23.71 38.40 -17.43
CA GLN A 8 22.45 37.74 -17.05
C GLN A 8 22.32 36.39 -17.76
N LEU A 9 22.56 36.31 -19.08
CA LEU A 9 22.57 35.05 -19.82
C LEU A 9 23.60 34.06 -19.27
N ARG A 10 24.83 34.53 -18.97
CA ARG A 10 25.87 33.70 -18.35
C ARG A 10 25.43 33.16 -16.99
N ALA A 11 24.89 34.03 -16.13
CA ALA A 11 24.46 33.65 -14.79
C ALA A 11 23.29 32.67 -14.83
N GLU A 12 22.27 32.92 -15.65
CA GLU A 12 21.11 32.04 -15.78
C GLU A 12 21.49 30.65 -16.35
N GLN A 13 22.43 30.60 -17.31
CA GLN A 13 22.97 29.33 -17.82
C GLN A 13 23.81 28.59 -16.78
N GLU A 14 24.59 29.31 -15.97
CA GLU A 14 25.34 28.75 -14.84
C GLU A 14 24.39 28.15 -13.79
N GLU A 15 23.29 28.84 -13.46
CA GLU A 15 22.26 28.33 -12.54
C GLU A 15 21.59 27.06 -13.09
N ILE A 16 21.26 27.01 -14.39
CA ILE A 16 20.72 25.80 -15.02
C ILE A 16 21.70 24.62 -14.86
N GLU A 17 22.98 24.81 -15.19
CA GLU A 17 23.98 23.74 -15.08
C GLU A 17 24.16 23.28 -13.62
N MET A 18 24.09 24.19 -12.66
CA MET A 18 24.17 23.87 -11.23
C MET A 18 22.94 23.08 -10.75
N LEU A 19 21.74 23.47 -11.17
CA LEU A 19 20.50 22.73 -10.87
C LEU A 19 20.52 21.34 -11.51
N GLU A 20 21.00 21.20 -12.73
CA GLU A 20 21.17 19.89 -13.40
C GLU A 20 22.13 18.99 -12.62
N ARG A 21 23.27 19.52 -12.15
CA ARG A 21 24.20 18.77 -11.28
C ARG A 21 23.54 18.36 -9.97
N ALA A 22 22.74 19.24 -9.35
CA ALA A 22 22.00 18.92 -8.14
C ALA A 22 20.94 17.82 -8.36
N ILE A 23 20.26 17.84 -9.52
CA ILE A 23 19.33 16.78 -9.93
C ILE A 23 20.07 15.45 -10.07
N VAL A 24 21.21 15.44 -10.79
CA VAL A 24 22.02 14.22 -10.97
C VAL A 24 22.51 13.68 -9.63
N ALA A 25 22.98 14.55 -8.72
CA ALA A 25 23.37 14.16 -7.38
C ALA A 25 22.20 13.52 -6.60
N THR A 26 21.03 14.16 -6.61
CA THR A 26 19.83 13.66 -5.93
C THR A 26 19.33 12.33 -6.51
N LEU A 27 19.43 12.15 -7.83
CA LEU A 27 19.07 10.89 -8.50
C LEU A 27 20.09 9.77 -8.26
N SER A 28 21.35 10.12 -8.01
CA SER A 28 22.40 9.14 -7.69
C SER A 28 22.28 8.60 -6.25
N GLU A 29 21.61 9.32 -5.35
CA GLU A 29 21.33 8.86 -3.99
C GLU A 29 20.29 7.74 -4.00
N LYS A 30 20.69 6.52 -3.61
CA LYS A 30 19.76 5.38 -3.44
C LYS A 30 18.78 5.70 -2.30
N SER A 31 17.47 5.68 -2.59
CA SER A 31 16.43 5.83 -1.58
C SER A 31 16.34 4.57 -0.72
N ARG A 32 16.48 4.69 0.61
CA ARG A 32 16.44 3.54 1.54
C ARG A 32 15.01 3.01 1.73
N ASN A 33 14.04 3.91 1.84
CA ASN A 33 12.65 3.61 2.18
C ASN A 33 11.66 4.25 1.20
N HIS A 34 10.44 3.73 1.11
CA HIS A 34 9.35 4.29 0.29
C HIS A 34 9.16 5.80 0.48
N ARG A 35 9.12 6.25 1.73
CA ARG A 35 9.04 7.68 2.09
C ARG A 35 10.18 8.49 1.47
N SER A 36 11.41 8.00 1.58
CA SER A 36 12.59 8.69 1.02
C SER A 36 12.53 8.76 -0.50
N ARG A 37 12.07 7.69 -1.17
CA ARG A 37 11.88 7.66 -2.63
C ARG A 37 10.92 8.75 -3.10
N ILE A 38 9.79 8.91 -2.43
CA ILE A 38 8.80 9.92 -2.79
C ILE A 38 9.33 11.32 -2.53
N LEU A 39 9.98 11.55 -1.38
CA LEU A 39 10.63 12.82 -1.09
C LEU A 39 11.71 13.15 -2.13
N HIS A 40 12.53 12.17 -2.56
CA HIS A 40 13.51 12.36 -3.63
C HIS A 40 12.83 12.79 -4.95
N GLY A 41 11.72 12.16 -5.30
CA GLY A 41 10.91 12.57 -6.46
C GLY A 41 10.44 14.03 -6.37
N HIS A 42 9.99 14.47 -5.19
CA HIS A 42 9.59 15.87 -4.96
C HIS A 42 10.76 16.84 -5.03
N LYS A 43 11.91 16.50 -4.44
CA LYS A 43 13.15 17.29 -4.55
C LYS A 43 13.48 17.54 -6.02
N VAL A 44 13.54 16.46 -6.82
CA VAL A 44 13.86 16.53 -8.25
C VAL A 44 12.80 17.33 -9.01
N SER A 45 11.51 17.15 -8.71
CA SER A 45 10.42 17.93 -9.35
C SER A 45 10.56 19.43 -9.09
N ILE A 46 10.89 19.84 -7.86
CA ILE A 46 11.14 21.25 -7.51
C ILE A 46 12.35 21.79 -8.29
N LEU A 47 13.44 21.03 -8.35
CA LEU A 47 14.64 21.42 -9.10
C LEU A 47 14.33 21.58 -10.60
N LEU A 48 13.56 20.66 -11.18
CA LEU A 48 13.13 20.74 -12.59
C LEU A 48 12.25 21.97 -12.85
N ASN A 49 11.38 22.35 -11.91
CA ASN A 49 10.57 23.56 -12.03
C ASN A 49 11.43 24.83 -12.03
N GLU A 50 12.46 24.90 -11.18
CA GLU A 50 13.42 26.02 -11.22
C GLU A 50 14.24 26.01 -12.53
N VAL A 51 14.69 24.85 -13.02
CA VAL A 51 15.35 24.74 -14.34
C VAL A 51 14.45 25.25 -15.44
N ALA A 52 13.17 24.88 -15.45
CA ALA A 52 12.20 25.33 -16.45
C ALA A 52 11.99 26.85 -16.40
N LYS A 53 11.96 27.44 -15.19
CA LYS A 53 11.84 28.89 -14.98
C LYS A 53 13.07 29.65 -15.48
N HIS A 54 14.28 29.20 -15.14
CA HIS A 54 15.53 29.78 -15.66
C HIS A 54 15.63 29.61 -17.19
N SER A 55 15.29 28.44 -17.71
CA SER A 55 15.29 28.16 -19.16
C SER A 55 14.32 29.09 -19.92
N LYS A 56 13.15 29.36 -19.33
CA LYS A 56 12.18 30.31 -19.90
C LYS A 56 12.75 31.73 -19.92
N HIS A 57 13.38 32.18 -18.84
CA HIS A 57 14.01 33.49 -18.78
C HIS A 57 15.17 33.62 -19.78
N VAL A 58 16.04 32.61 -19.89
CA VAL A 58 17.10 32.56 -20.90
C VAL A 58 16.53 32.68 -22.31
N LYS A 59 15.42 32.00 -22.59
CA LYS A 59 14.74 32.11 -23.88
C LYS A 59 14.23 33.53 -24.14
N GLU A 60 13.59 34.16 -23.16
CA GLU A 60 13.13 35.56 -23.26
C GLU A 60 14.30 36.52 -23.53
N LEU A 61 15.45 36.30 -22.89
CA LEU A 61 16.68 37.09 -23.13
C LEU A 61 17.27 36.87 -24.53
N TYR A 62 17.18 35.65 -25.09
CA TYR A 62 17.62 35.35 -26.44
C TYR A 62 16.66 35.84 -27.53
N ASP A 63 15.35 35.85 -27.25
CA ASP A 63 14.32 36.36 -28.17
C ASP A 63 14.48 37.88 -28.39
N ASP A 64 15.11 38.59 -27.43
CA ASP A 64 15.55 40.00 -27.51
C ASP A 64 14.47 40.95 -28.04
N GLU A 65 13.24 40.85 -27.52
CA GLU A 65 12.11 41.69 -27.97
C GLU A 65 12.40 43.20 -27.83
N ASP A 66 13.19 43.57 -26.81
CA ASP A 66 13.57 44.96 -26.51
C ASP A 66 14.81 45.44 -27.28
N ASN A 67 15.47 44.59 -28.08
CA ASN A 67 16.74 44.85 -28.80
C ASN A 67 17.92 45.30 -27.90
N ILE A 68 17.84 45.05 -26.58
CA ILE A 68 18.87 45.45 -25.62
C ILE A 68 20.14 44.61 -25.84
N PHE A 69 19.98 43.32 -26.18
CA PHE A 69 21.11 42.44 -26.46
C PHE A 69 21.82 42.85 -27.76
N ALA A 70 21.06 43.18 -28.80
CA ALA A 70 21.59 43.74 -30.04
C ALA A 70 22.36 45.05 -29.80
N GLU A 71 21.79 46.00 -29.03
CA GLU A 71 22.46 47.26 -28.69
C GLU A 71 23.76 47.03 -27.90
N GLU A 72 23.73 46.13 -26.91
CA GLU A 72 24.92 45.78 -26.13
C GLU A 72 26.02 45.21 -27.03
N THR A 73 25.68 44.27 -27.91
CA THR A 73 26.63 43.64 -28.84
C THR A 73 27.19 44.62 -29.88
N ASP A 74 26.40 45.57 -30.36
CA ASP A 74 26.87 46.65 -31.24
C ASP A 74 27.77 47.64 -30.50
N ASN A 75 27.50 47.96 -29.23
CA ASN A 75 28.40 48.77 -28.41
C ASN A 75 29.77 48.08 -28.17
N MET A 76 29.80 46.75 -28.21
CA MET A 76 31.03 45.95 -28.21
C MET A 76 31.69 45.83 -29.59
N ARG A 77 31.04 46.27 -30.68
CA ARG A 77 31.51 46.18 -32.06
C ARG A 77 31.61 47.57 -32.71
N GLY A 78 32.79 48.19 -32.70
CA GLY A 78 32.96 49.49 -33.35
C GLY A 78 34.33 50.15 -33.18
N ARG A 79 34.42 51.43 -33.56
CA ARG A 79 35.65 52.23 -33.40
C ARG A 79 35.86 52.73 -31.96
N ALA A 80 34.80 52.77 -31.15
CA ALA A 80 34.80 53.25 -29.77
C ALA A 80 34.88 52.14 -28.71
N VAL A 81 35.22 50.90 -29.12
CA VAL A 81 35.24 49.72 -28.23
C VAL A 81 36.19 49.88 -27.06
N PHE A 82 37.37 50.46 -27.29
CA PHE A 82 38.34 50.65 -26.21
C PHE A 82 37.84 51.69 -25.20
N THR A 83 37.16 52.74 -25.63
CA THR A 83 36.64 53.77 -24.71
C THR A 83 35.52 53.24 -23.84
N SER A 84 34.53 52.52 -24.42
CA SER A 84 33.45 51.90 -23.65
C SER A 84 33.98 50.85 -22.68
N PHE A 85 34.94 50.02 -23.11
CA PHE A 85 35.59 49.03 -22.27
C PHE A 85 36.29 49.65 -21.05
N TYR A 86 37.09 50.71 -21.25
CA TYR A 86 37.80 51.35 -20.13
C TYR A 86 36.85 52.07 -19.16
N GLU A 87 35.73 52.61 -19.64
CA GLU A 87 34.69 53.17 -18.78
C GLU A 87 34.02 52.10 -17.91
N GLN A 88 33.64 50.97 -18.50
CA GLN A 88 33.11 49.81 -17.76
C GLN A 88 34.14 49.26 -16.77
N LEU A 89 35.41 49.12 -17.16
CA LEU A 89 36.47 48.67 -16.25
C LEU A 89 36.65 49.63 -15.06
N LYS A 90 36.52 50.94 -15.29
CA LYS A 90 36.59 51.95 -14.23
C LYS A 90 35.42 51.84 -13.27
N SER A 91 34.21 51.54 -13.74
CA SER A 91 33.03 51.34 -12.89
C SER A 91 33.14 50.05 -12.07
N VAL A 92 33.62 48.95 -12.67
CA VAL A 92 33.86 47.68 -11.96
C VAL A 92 34.90 47.86 -10.85
N ARG A 93 36.02 48.54 -11.15
CA ARG A 93 37.07 48.82 -10.16
C ARG A 93 36.58 49.71 -9.02
N SER A 94 35.75 50.71 -9.31
CA SER A 94 35.20 51.58 -8.26
C SER A 94 34.20 50.83 -7.37
N PHE A 95 33.40 49.93 -7.94
CA PHE A 95 32.51 49.04 -7.21
C PHE A 95 33.30 48.11 -6.27
N HIS A 96 34.30 47.39 -6.77
CA HIS A 96 35.11 46.47 -5.96
C HIS A 96 35.93 47.19 -4.87
N ARG A 97 36.30 48.45 -5.11
CA ARG A 97 36.95 49.28 -4.08
C ARG A 97 35.98 49.68 -2.96
N LYS A 98 34.69 49.83 -3.27
CA LYS A 98 33.63 50.15 -2.30
C LYS A 98 33.17 48.93 -1.51
N TYR A 99 33.21 47.74 -2.12
CA TYR A 99 32.78 46.47 -1.54
C TYR A 99 33.89 45.40 -1.58
N PRO A 100 34.98 45.56 -0.80
CA PRO A 100 36.16 44.69 -0.89
C PRO A 100 35.95 43.26 -0.35
N ASN A 101 34.97 43.06 0.54
CA ASN A 101 34.67 41.77 1.18
C ASN A 101 33.37 41.14 0.66
N SER A 102 32.94 41.49 -0.56
CA SER A 102 31.76 40.87 -1.17
C SER A 102 32.11 39.43 -1.54
N ILE A 103 31.58 38.46 -0.80
CA ILE A 103 31.69 37.05 -1.15
C ILE A 103 30.70 36.81 -2.30
N VAL A 104 31.18 36.29 -3.42
CA VAL A 104 30.34 35.78 -4.50
C VAL A 104 30.15 34.30 -4.21
N SER A 105 28.94 33.92 -3.79
CA SER A 105 28.55 32.51 -3.71
C SER A 105 27.99 32.11 -5.06
N HIS A 106 28.53 31.03 -5.61
CA HIS A 106 28.02 30.37 -6.83
C HIS A 106 27.20 29.12 -6.47
N GLU A 107 27.01 28.84 -5.18
CA GLU A 107 26.16 27.75 -4.75
C GLU A 107 24.69 28.20 -4.75
N PRO A 108 23.82 27.50 -5.50
CA PRO A 108 22.39 27.82 -5.51
C PRO A 108 21.81 27.60 -4.11
N ASN A 109 20.87 28.46 -3.73
CA ASN A 109 20.13 28.26 -2.49
C ASN A 109 19.14 27.10 -2.64
N LEU A 110 19.59 25.90 -2.32
CA LEU A 110 18.85 24.64 -2.46
C LEU A 110 17.99 24.31 -1.22
N GLU A 111 17.96 25.16 -0.20
CA GLU A 111 17.38 24.82 1.11
C GLU A 111 15.88 24.45 1.03
N GLU A 112 15.12 25.15 0.19
CA GLU A 112 13.70 24.86 -0.07
C GLU A 112 13.51 23.59 -0.92
N ALA A 113 14.41 23.32 -1.86
CA ALA A 113 14.38 22.12 -2.68
C ALA A 113 14.79 20.86 -1.92
N LEU A 114 15.64 20.98 -0.89
CA LEU A 114 16.15 19.87 -0.07
C LEU A 114 15.11 19.35 0.94
N HIS A 115 14.13 20.18 1.32
CA HIS A 115 13.13 19.86 2.34
C HIS A 115 11.70 20.09 1.85
N PRO A 116 11.22 19.31 0.86
CA PRO A 116 9.86 19.44 0.35
C PRO A 116 8.84 19.10 1.44
N ASN A 117 7.92 20.03 1.72
CA ASN A 117 6.80 19.80 2.63
C ASN A 117 5.62 19.18 1.89
N VAL A 118 5.59 17.85 1.83
CA VAL A 118 4.51 17.10 1.18
C VAL A 118 3.53 16.60 2.21
N GLN A 119 2.26 17.00 2.07
CA GLN A 119 1.20 16.59 2.99
C GLN A 119 0.58 15.26 2.54
N PHE A 120 0.70 14.23 3.37
CA PHE A 120 -0.04 12.98 3.26
C PHE A 120 -0.85 12.76 4.53
N SER A 121 -2.03 12.14 4.40
CA SER A 121 -2.74 11.62 5.56
C SER A 121 -1.95 10.49 6.19
N GLY A 122 -2.10 10.27 7.50
CA GLY A 122 -1.49 9.12 8.19
C GLY A 122 -1.90 7.79 7.56
N ASP A 123 -3.17 7.68 7.13
CA ASP A 123 -3.71 6.48 6.49
C ASP A 123 -3.19 6.28 5.04
N GLU A 124 -2.70 7.33 4.37
CA GLU A 124 -2.09 7.22 3.03
C GLU A 124 -0.67 6.66 3.07
N ARG A 125 0.00 6.69 4.23
CA ARG A 125 1.40 6.26 4.44
C ARG A 125 2.33 6.69 3.31
N PHE A 126 2.44 8.00 3.10
CA PHE A 126 3.25 8.62 2.04
C PHE A 126 2.88 8.22 0.60
N GLY A 127 1.72 7.60 0.36
CA GLY A 127 1.32 7.18 -0.98
C GLY A 127 1.31 5.67 -1.20
N LYS A 128 1.72 4.89 -0.20
CA LYS A 128 1.64 3.42 -0.21
C LYS A 128 0.19 2.94 -0.27
N TYR A 129 -0.72 3.70 0.34
CA TYR A 129 -2.16 3.39 0.37
C TYR A 129 -3.00 4.60 0.00
N VAL A 130 -4.23 4.33 -0.44
CA VAL A 130 -5.24 5.37 -0.71
C VAL A 130 -6.24 5.44 0.43
N ASP A 131 -6.54 6.63 0.94
CA ASP A 131 -7.60 6.84 1.92
C ASP A 131 -8.90 7.27 1.23
N LEU A 132 -9.83 6.32 1.09
CA LEU A 132 -11.17 6.57 0.55
C LEU A 132 -12.28 6.41 1.60
N ASN A 133 -11.97 6.41 2.89
CA ASN A 133 -12.94 6.13 3.94
C ASN A 133 -14.00 7.24 4.06
N GLU A 134 -13.58 8.50 3.91
CA GLU A 134 -14.51 9.63 3.88
C GLU A 134 -15.46 9.53 2.66
N PHE A 135 -14.91 9.20 1.50
CA PHE A 135 -15.68 8.99 0.27
C PHE A 135 -16.65 7.82 0.39
N PHE A 136 -16.26 6.73 1.04
CA PHE A 136 -17.14 5.60 1.31
C PHE A 136 -18.34 6.00 2.19
N THR A 137 -18.10 6.79 3.23
CA THR A 137 -19.18 7.28 4.11
C THR A 137 -20.18 8.13 3.33
N ARG A 138 -19.69 9.00 2.44
CA ARG A 138 -20.55 9.78 1.53
C ARG A 138 -21.26 8.87 0.52
N PHE A 139 -20.56 7.88 -0.03
CA PHE A 139 -21.09 6.92 -1.02
C PHE A 139 -22.31 6.18 -0.50
N VAL A 140 -22.24 5.65 0.73
CA VAL A 140 -23.36 4.93 1.37
C VAL A 140 -24.58 5.85 1.59
N ASN A 141 -24.34 7.13 1.84
CA ASN A 141 -25.39 8.10 2.14
C ASN A 141 -26.08 8.68 0.89
N ILE A 142 -25.44 8.66 -0.28
CA ILE A 142 -26.00 9.19 -1.53
C ILE A 142 -26.99 8.17 -2.14
N PRO A 143 -28.28 8.53 -2.30
CA PRO A 143 -29.30 7.62 -2.80
C PRO A 143 -29.05 7.09 -4.22
N GLU A 144 -28.45 7.90 -5.09
CA GLU A 144 -28.21 7.54 -6.49
C GLU A 144 -27.16 6.44 -6.64
N LEU A 145 -26.18 6.38 -5.72
CA LEU A 145 -25.09 5.41 -5.71
C LEU A 145 -25.54 4.03 -5.17
N LYS A 146 -26.75 3.94 -4.59
CA LYS A 146 -27.33 2.67 -4.11
C LYS A 146 -27.50 1.65 -5.23
N TRP A 147 -27.74 2.10 -6.47
CA TRP A 147 -27.84 1.21 -7.62
C TRP A 147 -26.51 0.55 -7.98
N GLN A 148 -25.40 1.27 -7.84
CA GLN A 148 -24.06 0.69 -7.98
C GLN A 148 -23.80 -0.30 -6.85
N ALA A 149 -24.09 0.06 -5.60
CA ALA A 149 -23.92 -0.84 -4.47
C ALA A 149 -24.65 -2.18 -4.68
N LEU A 150 -25.87 -2.13 -5.23
CA LEU A 150 -26.65 -3.33 -5.60
C LEU A 150 -26.03 -4.12 -6.77
N LYS A 151 -25.44 -3.44 -7.77
CA LYS A 151 -24.76 -4.10 -8.90
C LYS A 151 -23.50 -4.82 -8.42
N THR A 152 -22.66 -4.14 -7.62
CA THR A 152 -21.45 -4.71 -7.03
C THR A 152 -21.77 -5.93 -6.18
N GLN A 153 -22.83 -5.87 -5.35
CA GLN A 153 -23.27 -7.02 -4.57
C GLN A 153 -23.76 -8.21 -5.39
N LYS A 154 -24.48 -7.94 -6.50
CA LYS A 154 -24.89 -9.00 -7.43
C LYS A 154 -23.69 -9.65 -8.10
N ALA A 155 -22.65 -8.89 -8.42
CA ALA A 155 -21.40 -9.41 -8.98
C ALA A 155 -20.63 -10.27 -7.96
N LEU A 156 -20.66 -9.90 -6.67
CA LEU A 156 -20.05 -10.64 -5.56
C LEU A 156 -20.83 -11.90 -5.14
N GLY A 157 -21.91 -12.28 -5.84
CA GLY A 157 -22.54 -13.60 -5.70
C GLY A 157 -23.36 -13.85 -4.43
N SER A 158 -23.67 -12.85 -3.60
CA SER A 158 -24.45 -13.04 -2.36
C SER A 158 -25.95 -13.25 -2.65
N ARG A 159 -26.31 -14.47 -3.08
CA ARG A 159 -27.68 -14.88 -3.34
C ARG A 159 -28.29 -15.55 -2.11
N SER A 160 -28.58 -14.79 -1.05
CA SER A 160 -29.41 -15.31 0.04
C SER A 160 -30.88 -15.31 -0.40
N VAL A 161 -31.35 -16.44 -0.93
CA VAL A 161 -32.77 -16.66 -1.23
C VAL A 161 -33.49 -17.05 0.05
N ILE A 162 -33.89 -16.06 0.85
CA ILE A 162 -34.87 -16.29 1.92
C ILE A 162 -36.27 -16.15 1.30
N LYS A 163 -36.98 -17.28 1.18
CA LYS A 163 -38.40 -17.32 0.80
C LYS A 163 -39.23 -16.63 1.87
N GLY A 164 -39.69 -15.41 1.60
CA GLY A 164 -40.76 -14.76 2.36
C GLY A 164 -40.55 -13.26 2.55
N LYS A 165 -41.47 -12.46 1.99
CA LYS A 165 -41.59 -10.98 2.12
C LYS A 165 -40.36 -10.19 1.68
N GLN A 166 -40.43 -9.70 0.44
CA GLN A 166 -39.55 -8.69 -0.14
C GLN A 166 -39.55 -7.40 0.71
N LYS A 167 -38.56 -7.26 1.59
CA LYS A 167 -38.02 -5.97 2.01
C LYS A 167 -36.64 -5.86 1.37
N SER A 168 -36.52 -4.98 0.38
CA SER A 168 -35.30 -4.72 -0.40
C SER A 168 -34.28 -3.91 0.42
N VAL A 169 -33.74 -4.50 1.47
CA VAL A 169 -32.56 -3.96 2.15
C VAL A 169 -31.58 -5.11 2.24
N GLY A 170 -30.81 -5.32 1.16
CA GLY A 170 -29.58 -6.08 1.27
C GLY A 170 -28.64 -5.39 2.28
N PRO A 171 -27.66 -6.10 2.85
CA PRO A 171 -26.67 -5.47 3.70
C PRO A 171 -26.03 -4.28 2.97
N PRO A 172 -25.60 -3.20 3.65
CA PRO A 172 -24.87 -2.12 3.01
C PRO A 172 -23.58 -2.66 2.34
N ILE A 173 -23.11 -2.02 1.27
CA ILE A 173 -21.84 -2.39 0.63
C ILE A 173 -20.70 -2.30 1.66
N ASP A 174 -19.80 -3.27 1.66
CA ASP A 174 -18.62 -3.23 2.52
C ASP A 174 -17.54 -2.33 1.92
N TYR A 175 -16.62 -1.81 2.76
CA TYR A 175 -15.59 -0.88 2.32
C TYR A 175 -14.64 -1.52 1.29
N LEU A 176 -14.24 -2.79 1.48
CA LEU A 176 -13.40 -3.53 0.53
C LEU A 176 -14.09 -3.67 -0.84
N ALA A 177 -15.38 -3.97 -0.84
CA ALA A 177 -16.18 -4.07 -2.06
C ALA A 177 -16.34 -2.70 -2.76
N TYR A 178 -16.36 -1.61 -2.00
CA TYR A 178 -16.34 -0.26 -2.53
C TYR A 178 -14.98 0.06 -3.19
N LEU A 179 -13.85 -0.21 -2.52
CA LEU A 179 -12.51 0.01 -3.09
C LEU A 179 -12.30 -0.74 -4.42
N ALA A 180 -12.86 -1.94 -4.54
CA ALA A 180 -12.77 -2.73 -5.77
C ALA A 180 -13.63 -2.18 -6.94
N SER A 181 -14.61 -1.30 -6.70
CA SER A 181 -15.60 -0.93 -7.72
C SER A 181 -16.03 0.54 -7.77
N PHE A 182 -15.39 1.43 -7.00
CA PHE A 182 -15.80 2.83 -6.89
C PHE A 182 -15.73 3.61 -8.23
N ALA A 183 -14.95 3.12 -9.21
CA ALA A 183 -14.81 3.72 -10.53
C ALA A 183 -15.88 3.29 -11.56
N ASP A 184 -16.77 2.35 -11.23
CA ASP A 184 -17.83 1.88 -12.15
C ASP A 184 -19.14 2.69 -12.01
N PHE A 185 -19.26 3.77 -12.80
CA PHE A 185 -20.47 4.61 -12.90
C PHE A 185 -21.50 4.17 -13.93
N SER A 186 -21.35 3.00 -14.55
CA SER A 186 -22.24 2.54 -15.64
C SER A 186 -23.65 2.20 -15.17
N ALA A 187 -23.83 1.88 -13.88
CA ALA A 187 -25.12 1.42 -13.33
C ALA A 187 -26.12 2.54 -13.04
N ILE A 188 -25.66 3.80 -12.99
CA ILE A 188 -26.48 4.94 -12.58
C ILE A 188 -27.20 5.50 -13.81
N PRO A 189 -28.54 5.68 -13.78
CA PRO A 189 -29.27 6.33 -14.86
C PRO A 189 -28.81 7.77 -15.12
N THR A 190 -28.66 8.15 -16.38
CA THR A 190 -28.22 9.50 -16.83
C THR A 190 -29.04 10.65 -16.22
N ALA A 191 -30.35 10.47 -16.10
CA ALA A 191 -31.22 11.46 -15.48
C ALA A 191 -30.86 11.74 -14.01
N GLN A 192 -30.50 10.71 -13.24
CA GLN A 192 -30.14 10.85 -11.83
C GLN A 192 -28.77 11.52 -11.66
N LYS A 193 -27.80 11.20 -12.54
CA LYS A 193 -26.47 11.84 -12.59
C LYS A 193 -26.56 13.36 -12.74
N THR A 194 -27.44 13.83 -13.62
CA THR A 194 -27.59 15.29 -13.88
C THR A 194 -28.37 16.06 -12.81
N GLN A 195 -29.26 15.38 -12.08
CA GLN A 195 -30.18 16.02 -11.13
C GLN A 195 -29.64 16.03 -9.69
N SER A 196 -28.89 15.01 -9.28
CA SER A 196 -28.34 14.91 -7.94
C SER A 196 -27.11 15.81 -7.77
N MET A 197 -27.26 16.88 -7.00
CA MET A 197 -26.14 17.74 -6.58
C MET A 197 -25.14 17.00 -5.67
N PRO A 198 -25.58 16.19 -4.68
CA PRO A 198 -24.65 15.41 -3.85
C PRO A 198 -23.75 14.47 -4.66
N TYR A 199 -24.28 13.86 -5.71
CA TYR A 199 -23.51 13.01 -6.61
C TYR A 199 -22.43 13.79 -7.37
N GLN A 200 -22.77 14.96 -7.91
CA GLN A 200 -21.83 15.81 -8.65
C GLN A 200 -20.70 16.31 -7.76
N GLN A 201 -21.02 16.69 -6.52
CA GLN A 201 -20.01 17.08 -5.53
C GLN A 201 -19.10 15.89 -5.19
N TYR A 202 -19.68 14.73 -4.89
CA TYR A 202 -18.91 13.51 -4.62
C TYR A 202 -17.94 13.17 -5.76
N LEU A 203 -18.38 13.22 -7.02
CA LEU A 203 -17.51 12.99 -8.18
C LEU A 203 -16.39 14.04 -8.28
N THR A 204 -16.73 15.32 -8.06
CA THR A 204 -15.76 16.41 -8.18
C THR A 204 -14.66 16.26 -7.13
N ASP A 205 -15.06 16.04 -5.87
CA ASP A 205 -14.15 15.88 -4.74
C ASP A 205 -13.31 14.60 -4.88
N LEU A 206 -13.91 13.49 -5.34
CA LEU A 206 -13.19 12.23 -5.55
C LEU A 206 -12.15 12.37 -6.66
N LYS A 207 -12.51 13.04 -7.77
CA LYS A 207 -11.60 13.35 -8.86
C LYS A 207 -10.44 14.22 -8.37
N GLU A 208 -10.74 15.30 -7.66
CA GLU A 208 -9.72 16.23 -7.14
C GLU A 208 -8.76 15.52 -6.17
N TYR A 209 -9.29 14.68 -5.28
CA TYR A 209 -8.50 13.86 -4.39
C TYR A 209 -7.58 12.90 -5.16
N LEU A 210 -8.09 12.14 -6.12
CA LEU A 210 -7.28 11.18 -6.89
C LEU A 210 -6.20 11.87 -7.72
N LEU A 211 -6.52 13.00 -8.37
CA LEU A 211 -5.54 13.79 -9.12
C LEU A 211 -4.46 14.36 -8.20
N GLY A 212 -4.87 14.93 -7.06
CA GLY A 212 -3.94 15.44 -6.05
C GLY A 212 -3.06 14.35 -5.47
N PHE A 213 -3.63 13.19 -5.15
CA PHE A 213 -2.91 12.01 -4.67
C PHE A 213 -1.89 11.53 -5.71
N TYR A 214 -2.28 11.45 -6.98
CA TYR A 214 -1.37 11.06 -8.06
C TYR A 214 -0.19 12.04 -8.22
N ARG A 215 -0.45 13.36 -8.20
CA ARG A 215 0.64 14.37 -8.24
C ARG A 215 1.58 14.26 -7.04
N ARG A 216 1.08 13.93 -5.85
CA ARG A 216 1.90 13.74 -4.65
C ARG A 216 2.71 12.45 -4.67
N THR A 217 2.18 11.37 -5.26
CA THR A 217 2.87 10.08 -5.30
C THR A 217 3.86 9.95 -6.46
N GLN A 218 3.57 10.59 -7.60
CA GLN A 218 4.39 10.56 -8.81
C GLN A 218 4.70 11.98 -9.32
N PRO A 219 5.50 12.77 -8.59
CA PRO A 219 5.76 14.18 -8.91
C PRO A 219 6.60 14.42 -10.18
N LEU A 220 7.21 13.37 -10.73
CA LEU A 220 8.02 13.42 -11.96
C LEU A 220 7.21 13.12 -13.23
N VAL A 221 5.96 12.66 -13.08
CA VAL A 221 5.08 12.36 -14.20
C VAL A 221 4.27 13.60 -14.54
N ASP A 222 4.26 13.98 -15.81
CA ASP A 222 3.38 15.05 -16.30
C ASP A 222 1.93 14.56 -16.33
N LEU A 223 1.18 14.89 -15.27
CA LEU A 223 -0.24 14.56 -15.18
C LEU A 223 -1.08 15.38 -16.15
N ASP A 224 -0.65 16.57 -16.54
CA ASP A 224 -1.40 17.45 -17.44
C ASP A 224 -1.43 16.85 -18.85
N ASP A 225 -0.33 16.24 -19.29
CA ASP A 225 -0.28 15.44 -20.51
C ASP A 225 -1.23 14.22 -20.47
N VAL A 226 -1.29 13.51 -19.33
CA VAL A 226 -2.21 12.37 -19.15
C VAL A 226 -3.67 12.83 -19.20
N ILE A 227 -4.00 13.98 -18.61
CA ILE A 227 -5.34 14.58 -18.68
C ILE A 227 -5.65 14.99 -20.11
N ALA A 228 -4.70 15.62 -20.82
CA ALA A 228 -4.87 16.03 -22.20
C ALA A 228 -5.12 14.83 -23.12
N GLU A 229 -4.32 13.75 -23.00
CA GLU A 229 -4.52 12.51 -23.75
C GLU A 229 -5.90 11.89 -23.47
N THR A 230 -6.29 11.86 -22.19
CA THR A 230 -7.60 11.33 -21.76
C THR A 230 -8.74 12.18 -22.32
N SER A 231 -8.60 13.50 -22.33
CA SER A 231 -9.59 14.41 -22.91
C SER A 231 -9.73 14.20 -24.42
N ALA A 232 -8.62 14.07 -25.16
CA ALA A 232 -8.65 13.81 -26.59
C ALA A 232 -9.30 12.45 -26.93
N LYS A 233 -9.04 11.41 -26.11
CA LYS A 233 -9.72 10.10 -26.23
C LYS A 233 -11.21 10.21 -25.92
N PHE A 234 -11.56 10.93 -24.87
CA PHE A 234 -12.94 11.16 -24.47
C PHE A 234 -13.73 11.91 -25.55
N GLU A 235 -13.17 12.97 -26.15
CA GLU A 235 -13.88 13.71 -27.19
C GLU A 235 -14.24 12.86 -28.40
N LYS A 236 -13.35 11.93 -28.78
CA LYS A 236 -13.63 10.94 -29.83
C LYS A 236 -14.76 9.99 -29.42
N GLN A 237 -14.70 9.42 -28.22
CA GLN A 237 -15.73 8.50 -27.71
C GLN A 237 -17.09 9.18 -27.49
N TRP A 238 -17.07 10.44 -27.05
CA TRP A 238 -18.27 11.25 -26.85
C TRP A 238 -18.95 11.56 -28.18
N ALA A 239 -18.18 11.87 -29.23
CA ALA A 239 -18.71 12.08 -30.58
C ALA A 239 -19.32 10.79 -31.17
N LEU A 240 -18.81 9.63 -30.79
CA LEU A 240 -19.32 8.31 -31.22
C LEU A 240 -20.46 7.78 -30.33
N HIS A 241 -20.80 8.46 -29.23
CA HIS A 241 -21.75 7.99 -28.21
C HIS A 241 -21.39 6.60 -27.64
N GLU A 242 -20.10 6.33 -27.41
CA GLU A 242 -19.60 5.04 -26.88
C GLU A 242 -19.24 5.10 -25.39
N VAL A 243 -19.59 6.18 -24.70
CA VAL A 243 -19.22 6.38 -23.29
C VAL A 243 -20.14 5.55 -22.39
N ALA A 244 -19.56 4.55 -21.73
CA ALA A 244 -20.26 3.64 -20.83
C ALA A 244 -21.10 4.39 -19.76
N GLY A 245 -22.40 4.11 -19.72
CA GLY A 245 -23.34 4.73 -18.78
C GLY A 245 -23.92 6.09 -19.26
N TRP A 246 -23.65 6.49 -20.51
CA TRP A 246 -24.15 7.70 -21.14
C TRP A 246 -24.87 7.47 -22.49
N ASP A 247 -25.12 6.21 -22.84
CA ASP A 247 -25.84 5.86 -24.07
C ASP A 247 -27.26 6.44 -24.10
N VAL A 248 -27.52 7.32 -25.05
CA VAL A 248 -28.83 7.96 -25.28
C VAL A 248 -29.90 6.92 -25.66
N ASN A 249 -29.49 5.75 -26.16
CA ASN A 249 -30.39 4.67 -26.60
C ASN A 249 -30.88 3.72 -25.49
N GLN A 250 -30.49 3.92 -24.22
CA GLN A 250 -31.06 3.15 -23.11
C GLN A 250 -32.44 3.65 -22.62
N GLU A 251 -33.13 4.52 -23.38
CA GLU A 251 -34.57 4.71 -23.19
C GLU A 251 -35.42 3.55 -23.76
N SER A 252 -34.84 2.62 -24.55
CA SER A 252 -35.59 1.50 -25.15
C SER A 252 -35.50 0.15 -24.43
N ASP A 253 -34.59 -0.04 -23.47
CA ASP A 253 -34.38 -1.34 -22.79
C ASP A 253 -34.72 -1.38 -21.29
N THR A 254 -35.38 -0.35 -20.77
CA THR A 254 -36.11 -0.43 -19.48
C THR A 254 -37.49 -1.10 -19.64
N LYS A 255 -37.57 -2.20 -20.41
CA LYS A 255 -38.82 -2.94 -20.63
C LYS A 255 -39.29 -3.78 -19.44
N ASP A 256 -38.50 -3.93 -18.37
CA ASP A 256 -38.86 -4.85 -17.27
C ASP A 256 -39.26 -4.23 -15.93
N TYR A 257 -39.20 -2.90 -15.76
CA TYR A 257 -39.67 -2.24 -14.52
C TYR A 257 -40.80 -1.21 -14.72
N SER A 258 -41.20 -0.92 -15.96
CA SER A 258 -42.32 -0.02 -16.28
C SER A 258 -43.71 -0.70 -16.22
N LYS A 259 -43.79 -2.01 -15.95
CA LYS A 259 -45.06 -2.77 -16.00
C LYS A 259 -45.97 -2.62 -14.77
N SER A 260 -45.74 -1.67 -13.87
CA SER A 260 -46.61 -1.50 -12.69
C SER A 260 -47.26 -0.12 -12.50
N CYS A 261 -47.00 0.88 -13.36
CA CYS A 261 -47.64 2.20 -13.21
C CYS A 261 -48.37 2.63 -14.49
N LYS A 262 -49.53 2.01 -14.77
CA LYS A 262 -50.43 2.39 -15.88
C LYS A 262 -50.93 3.85 -15.81
N HIS A 263 -50.68 4.57 -14.73
CA HIS A 263 -51.23 5.90 -14.49
C HIS A 263 -50.14 6.89 -14.03
N PHE A 264 -49.60 7.68 -14.96
CA PHE A 264 -48.58 8.70 -14.70
C PHE A 264 -49.06 10.08 -15.18
N CYS A 265 -48.96 11.10 -14.33
CA CYS A 265 -49.35 12.47 -14.64
C CYS A 265 -48.14 13.31 -15.05
N LYS A 266 -48.04 13.67 -16.34
CA LYS A 266 -46.94 14.50 -16.90
C LYS A 266 -46.86 15.91 -16.32
N LEU A 267 -48.01 16.51 -15.97
CA LEU A 267 -48.05 17.89 -15.43
C LEU A 267 -47.62 17.97 -13.96
N CYS A 268 -47.67 16.85 -13.24
CA CYS A 268 -47.34 16.80 -11.82
C CYS A 268 -46.18 15.85 -11.50
N ASN A 269 -45.58 15.22 -12.52
CA ASN A 269 -44.54 14.20 -12.44
C ASN A 269 -44.76 13.20 -11.28
N LYS A 270 -45.96 12.60 -11.23
CA LYS A 270 -46.32 11.60 -10.22
C LYS A 270 -46.91 10.35 -10.86
N ALA A 271 -46.41 9.19 -10.43
CA ALA A 271 -46.95 7.88 -10.74
C ALA A 271 -48.00 7.46 -9.70
N PHE A 272 -49.06 6.80 -10.15
CA PHE A 272 -50.17 6.35 -9.31
C PHE A 272 -50.40 4.85 -9.51
N GLY A 273 -50.56 4.12 -8.40
CA GLY A 273 -50.72 2.66 -8.42
C GLY A 273 -52.12 2.16 -8.80
N SER A 274 -53.12 3.03 -8.93
CA SER A 274 -54.50 2.67 -9.30
C SER A 274 -55.18 3.79 -10.08
N ALA A 275 -56.05 3.42 -11.05
CA ALA A 275 -56.83 4.33 -11.87
C ALA A 275 -57.65 5.32 -11.02
N GLY A 276 -58.28 4.84 -9.93
CA GLY A 276 -59.11 5.69 -9.08
C GLY A 276 -58.33 6.80 -8.37
N VAL A 277 -57.08 6.53 -7.97
CA VAL A 277 -56.21 7.53 -7.32
C VAL A 277 -55.69 8.54 -8.35
N TYR A 278 -55.41 8.08 -9.58
CA TYR A 278 -55.05 8.95 -10.68
C TYR A 278 -56.20 9.89 -11.08
N ASP A 279 -57.40 9.37 -11.22
CA ASP A 279 -58.58 10.17 -11.57
C ASP A 279 -58.96 11.15 -10.45
N GLY A 280 -58.75 10.75 -9.19
CA GLY A 280 -58.84 11.64 -8.03
C GLY A 280 -57.78 12.75 -8.07
N HIS A 281 -56.54 12.43 -8.46
CA HIS A 281 -55.46 13.40 -8.62
C HIS A 281 -55.78 14.44 -9.70
N LEU A 282 -56.31 14.03 -10.86
CA LEU A 282 -56.70 14.94 -11.94
C LEU A 282 -57.75 15.97 -11.49
N LYS A 283 -58.63 15.59 -10.57
CA LYS A 283 -59.67 16.49 -10.03
C LYS A 283 -59.18 17.34 -8.85
N GLY A 284 -58.01 17.05 -8.29
CA GLY A 284 -57.44 17.70 -7.11
C GLY A 284 -56.96 19.14 -7.37
N LYS A 285 -57.03 19.99 -6.33
CA LYS A 285 -56.65 21.42 -6.40
C LYS A 285 -55.22 21.64 -6.93
N LYS A 286 -54.28 20.75 -6.61
CA LYS A 286 -52.88 20.84 -7.08
C LYS A 286 -52.75 20.61 -8.59
N HIS A 287 -53.42 19.58 -9.14
CA HIS A 287 -53.42 19.33 -10.57
C HIS A 287 -54.15 20.43 -11.34
N LYS A 288 -55.31 20.89 -10.84
CA LYS A 288 -56.05 22.00 -11.46
C LYS A 288 -55.26 23.31 -11.49
N LYS A 289 -54.46 23.62 -10.46
CA LYS A 289 -53.52 24.75 -10.48
C LYS A 289 -52.42 24.56 -11.53
N ALA A 290 -51.86 23.36 -11.65
CA ALA A 290 -50.84 23.06 -12.65
C ALA A 290 -51.39 23.12 -14.09
N VAL A 291 -52.62 22.63 -14.30
CA VAL A 291 -53.33 22.76 -15.57
C VAL A 291 -53.60 24.22 -15.88
N ALA A 292 -54.14 25.00 -14.93
CA ALA A 292 -54.42 26.42 -15.11
C ALA A 292 -53.15 27.24 -15.44
N ALA A 293 -52.03 26.94 -14.79
CA ALA A 293 -50.74 27.56 -15.08
C ALA A 293 -50.26 27.18 -16.49
N ASN A 294 -50.39 25.92 -16.90
CA ASN A 294 -49.97 25.45 -18.22
C ASN A 294 -50.88 25.98 -19.35
N THR A 295 -52.19 26.13 -19.09
CA THR A 295 -53.13 26.74 -20.04
C THR A 295 -52.92 28.24 -20.16
N ALA A 296 -52.57 28.95 -19.08
CA ALA A 296 -52.23 30.38 -19.13
C ALA A 296 -50.95 30.64 -19.95
N ILE A 297 -49.99 29.72 -19.88
CA ILE A 297 -48.79 29.73 -20.73
C ILE A 297 -49.14 29.45 -22.20
N SER A 298 -50.12 28.58 -22.45
CA SER A 298 -50.55 28.19 -23.81
C SER A 298 -51.50 29.20 -24.47
N SER A 299 -52.23 30.02 -23.70
CA SER A 299 -53.15 31.04 -24.25
C SER A 299 -52.46 32.37 -24.59
N MET A 300 -51.21 32.58 -24.16
CA MET A 300 -50.39 33.74 -24.51
C MET A 300 -49.45 33.49 -25.71
N SER A 301 -49.47 32.29 -26.31
CA SER A 301 -48.45 31.86 -27.29
C SER A 301 -48.89 31.87 -28.76
N ASN A 302 -49.96 32.58 -29.14
CA ASN A 302 -50.30 32.78 -30.56
C ASN A 302 -49.55 33.95 -31.24
N GLY A 303 -48.46 34.46 -30.65
CA GLY A 303 -47.68 35.57 -31.22
C GLY A 303 -46.17 35.59 -30.97
N ALA A 304 -45.56 34.54 -30.40
CA ALA A 304 -44.13 34.57 -30.02
C ALA A 304 -43.40 33.25 -30.33
N ALA A 305 -43.40 32.83 -31.60
CA ALA A 305 -42.76 31.59 -32.04
C ALA A 305 -41.21 31.69 -32.20
N SER A 306 -40.62 32.88 -32.23
CA SER A 306 -39.17 33.05 -32.47
C SER A 306 -38.30 33.02 -31.21
N ASN A 307 -38.76 33.60 -30.09
CA ASN A 307 -37.96 33.66 -28.85
C ASN A 307 -37.99 32.36 -28.04
N GLY A 308 -39.06 31.56 -28.13
CA GLY A 308 -39.15 30.27 -27.43
C GLY A 308 -38.22 29.19 -27.99
N ALA A 309 -37.90 29.24 -29.29
CA ALA A 309 -36.98 28.30 -29.93
C ALA A 309 -35.52 28.57 -29.56
N LYS A 310 -35.14 29.85 -29.43
CA LYS A 310 -33.79 30.27 -29.00
C LYS A 310 -33.54 29.90 -27.53
N LEU A 311 -34.46 30.24 -26.63
CA LEU A 311 -34.42 29.83 -25.22
C LEU A 311 -34.38 28.30 -25.01
N ARG A 312 -35.12 27.52 -25.81
CA ARG A 312 -35.06 26.04 -25.76
C ARG A 312 -33.74 25.48 -26.28
N LYS A 313 -33.14 26.10 -27.31
CA LYS A 313 -31.83 25.70 -27.85
C LYS A 313 -30.71 26.01 -26.84
N ASP A 314 -30.74 27.19 -26.24
CA ASP A 314 -29.77 27.62 -25.23
C ASP A 314 -29.86 26.73 -23.98
N THR A 315 -31.08 26.39 -23.52
CA THR A 315 -31.27 25.47 -22.38
C THR A 315 -30.77 24.06 -22.70
N LYS A 316 -30.96 23.57 -23.94
CA LYS A 316 -30.48 22.24 -24.35
C LYS A 316 -28.95 22.18 -24.39
N MET A 317 -28.29 23.22 -24.92
CA MET A 317 -26.83 23.31 -24.95
C MET A 317 -26.23 23.35 -23.54
N VAL A 318 -26.85 24.07 -22.59
CA VAL A 318 -26.39 24.11 -21.20
C VAL A 318 -26.50 22.74 -20.52
N VAL A 319 -27.59 22.02 -20.76
CA VAL A 319 -27.77 20.66 -20.21
C VAL A 319 -26.76 19.68 -20.82
N GLU A 320 -26.53 19.75 -22.12
CA GLU A 320 -25.57 18.90 -22.83
C GLU A 320 -24.12 19.18 -22.38
N ALA A 321 -23.76 20.44 -22.19
CA ALA A 321 -22.46 20.82 -21.62
C ALA A 321 -22.28 20.27 -20.19
N LYS A 322 -23.33 20.35 -19.36
CA LYS A 322 -23.32 19.79 -18.01
C LYS A 322 -23.18 18.26 -18.04
N GLN A 323 -23.87 17.58 -18.94
CA GLN A 323 -23.75 16.13 -19.13
C GLN A 323 -22.34 15.75 -19.57
N LYS A 324 -21.77 16.46 -20.55
CA LYS A 324 -20.40 16.24 -21.04
C LYS A 324 -19.38 16.41 -19.90
N SER A 325 -19.54 17.43 -19.07
CA SER A 325 -18.68 17.69 -17.91
C SER A 325 -18.70 16.55 -16.89
N ILE A 326 -19.89 16.07 -16.50
CA ILE A 326 -20.02 14.95 -15.56
C ILE A 326 -19.48 13.65 -16.17
N ALA A 327 -19.77 13.40 -17.45
CA ALA A 327 -19.28 12.22 -18.15
C ALA A 327 -17.74 12.20 -18.22
N PHE A 328 -17.12 13.35 -18.46
CA PHE A 328 -15.66 13.47 -18.47
C PHE A 328 -15.07 13.17 -17.09
N ASP A 329 -15.68 13.70 -16.03
CA ASP A 329 -15.24 13.42 -14.65
C ASP A 329 -15.30 11.92 -14.31
N GLU A 330 -16.36 11.21 -14.71
CA GLU A 330 -16.46 9.75 -14.54
C GLU A 330 -15.36 8.99 -15.30
N VAL A 331 -15.06 9.41 -16.54
CA VAL A 331 -14.00 8.79 -17.36
C VAL A 331 -12.63 9.06 -16.75
N LEU A 332 -12.40 10.27 -16.25
CA LEU A 332 -11.14 10.63 -15.62
C LEU A 332 -10.91 9.85 -14.31
N ILE A 333 -11.93 9.69 -13.47
CA ILE A 333 -11.84 8.86 -12.27
C ILE A 333 -11.51 7.41 -12.64
N ARG A 334 -12.11 6.87 -13.71
CA ARG A 334 -11.78 5.51 -14.19
C ARG A 334 -10.33 5.42 -14.66
N ARG A 335 -9.84 6.43 -15.40
CA ARG A 335 -8.45 6.50 -15.82
C ARG A 335 -7.49 6.57 -14.63
N MET A 336 -7.83 7.35 -13.60
CA MET A 336 -7.02 7.42 -12.38
C MET A 336 -7.03 6.10 -11.62
N TYR A 337 -8.17 5.40 -11.55
CA TYR A 337 -8.24 4.07 -10.96
C TYR A 337 -7.35 3.06 -11.69
N GLU A 338 -7.31 3.08 -13.03
CA GLU A 338 -6.40 2.24 -13.82
C GLU A 338 -4.93 2.51 -13.49
N LEU A 339 -4.54 3.79 -13.37
CA LEU A 339 -3.18 4.18 -13.02
C LEU A 339 -2.80 3.84 -11.57
N LEU A 340 -3.78 3.87 -10.66
CA LEU A 340 -3.60 3.59 -9.23
C LEU A 340 -4.00 2.16 -8.85
N THR A 341 -4.17 1.25 -9.81
CA THR A 341 -4.71 -0.09 -9.53
C THR A 341 -3.82 -0.86 -8.56
N GLU A 342 -2.49 -0.76 -8.68
CA GLU A 342 -1.53 -1.39 -7.76
C GLU A 342 -1.68 -0.85 -6.33
N VAL A 343 -1.78 0.48 -6.17
CA VAL A 343 -1.95 1.13 -4.85
C VAL A 343 -3.30 0.74 -4.23
N VAL A 344 -4.37 0.70 -5.03
CA VAL A 344 -5.70 0.30 -4.56
C VAL A 344 -5.72 -1.17 -4.15
N GLN A 345 -5.11 -2.07 -4.93
CA GLN A 345 -4.99 -3.48 -4.56
C GLN A 345 -4.12 -3.67 -3.31
N GLY A 346 -3.00 -2.95 -3.20
CA GLY A 346 -2.17 -2.92 -2.00
C GLY A 346 -2.96 -2.45 -0.77
N THR A 347 -3.82 -1.45 -0.93
CA THR A 347 -4.71 -0.96 0.12
C THR A 347 -5.72 -2.02 0.56
N ILE A 348 -6.32 -2.75 -0.39
CA ILE A 348 -7.26 -3.85 -0.08
C ILE A 348 -6.56 -4.94 0.72
N SER A 349 -5.40 -5.42 0.25
CA SER A 349 -4.60 -6.45 0.93
C SER A 349 -4.17 -6.01 2.33
N TYR A 350 -3.73 -4.75 2.49
CA TYR A 350 -3.38 -4.19 3.79
C TYR A 350 -4.56 -4.17 4.75
N LEU A 351 -5.75 -3.78 4.27
CA LEU A 351 -6.95 -3.77 5.12
C LEU A 351 -7.41 -5.18 5.51
N GLU A 352 -7.30 -6.17 4.61
CA GLU A 352 -7.58 -7.57 4.92
C GLU A 352 -6.62 -8.10 6.00
N LEU A 353 -5.32 -7.81 5.91
CA LEU A 353 -4.36 -8.14 6.97
C LEU A 353 -4.67 -7.39 8.28
N LYS A 354 -4.94 -6.08 8.20
CA LYS A 354 -5.26 -5.24 9.36
C LYS A 354 -6.49 -5.75 10.12
N GLN A 355 -7.46 -6.36 9.44
CA GLN A 355 -8.61 -6.99 10.10
C GLN A 355 -8.25 -8.21 10.95
N THR A 356 -7.12 -8.86 10.69
CA THR A 356 -6.65 -10.06 11.42
C THR A 356 -5.65 -9.75 12.54
N ARG A 357 -5.09 -8.53 12.56
CA ARG A 357 -4.03 -8.12 13.49
C ARG A 357 -4.59 -7.53 14.78
N THR A 358 -3.82 -7.68 15.85
CA THR A 358 -4.07 -7.01 17.13
C THR A 358 -3.57 -5.56 17.11
N HIS A 359 -4.05 -4.75 18.05
CA HIS A 359 -3.64 -3.35 18.16
C HIS A 359 -2.14 -3.20 18.46
N GLU A 360 -1.57 -4.09 19.28
CA GLU A 360 -0.14 -4.07 19.64
C GLU A 360 0.74 -4.37 18.42
N GLU A 361 0.35 -5.35 17.59
CA GLU A 361 1.05 -5.68 16.35
C GLU A 361 1.00 -4.52 15.33
N LEU A 362 -0.15 -3.87 15.19
CA LEU A 362 -0.29 -2.71 14.30
C LEU A 362 0.56 -1.51 14.74
N GLN A 363 0.66 -1.29 16.06
CA GLN A 363 1.47 -0.20 16.60
C GLN A 363 2.97 -0.48 16.39
N ALA A 364 3.41 -1.71 16.63
CA ALA A 364 4.78 -2.13 16.38
C ALA A 364 5.18 -1.94 14.90
N GLU A 365 4.32 -2.30 13.95
CA GLU A 365 4.58 -2.09 12.52
C GLU A 365 4.66 -0.62 12.11
N ILE A 366 3.89 0.26 12.74
CA ILE A 366 3.98 1.70 12.50
C ILE A 366 5.33 2.23 12.99
N GLU A 367 5.74 1.82 14.19
CA GLU A 367 7.02 2.21 14.78
C GLU A 367 8.21 1.68 13.94
N GLU A 368 8.15 0.43 13.49
CA GLU A 368 9.17 -0.15 12.60
C GLU A 368 9.24 0.54 11.22
N GLU A 369 8.10 0.90 10.63
CA GLU A 369 8.07 1.67 9.37
C GLU A 369 8.60 3.11 9.54
N ASP A 370 8.31 3.76 10.67
CA ASP A 370 8.80 5.11 10.98
C ASP A 370 10.30 5.14 11.31
N GLU A 371 10.80 4.13 12.01
CA GLU A 371 12.24 3.94 12.28
C GLU A 371 13.02 3.55 11.01
N GLY A 372 12.31 3.08 9.98
CA GLY A 372 12.91 2.81 8.68
C GLY A 372 13.83 1.59 8.68
N THR A 373 13.66 0.71 9.66
CA THR A 373 14.45 -0.50 9.89
C THR A 373 14.13 -1.60 8.87
N PHE A 374 13.00 -1.48 8.17
CA PHE A 374 12.60 -2.31 7.03
C PHE A 374 12.74 -1.50 5.74
N SER A 375 13.82 -1.74 4.99
CA SER A 375 13.96 -1.18 3.65
C SER A 375 13.00 -1.88 2.71
N ASP A 376 12.06 -1.12 2.13
CA ASP A 376 11.15 -1.54 1.05
C ASP A 376 11.89 -1.75 -0.30
N VAL A 377 13.22 -1.90 -0.25
CA VAL A 377 14.01 -2.24 -1.42
C VAL A 377 13.77 -3.71 -1.69
N ASP A 378 13.12 -3.97 -2.82
CA ASP A 378 12.92 -5.29 -3.37
C ASP A 378 14.14 -6.21 -3.14
N VAL A 379 13.81 -7.38 -2.60
CA VAL A 379 14.61 -8.63 -2.54
C VAL A 379 15.09 -9.07 -3.95
N GLU A 380 14.83 -8.30 -5.02
CA GLU A 380 15.41 -8.51 -6.34
C GLU A 380 16.84 -7.95 -6.50
N ASN A 381 17.37 -7.22 -5.50
CA ASN A 381 18.80 -6.89 -5.47
C ASN A 381 19.50 -7.19 -4.13
N GLU A 382 19.05 -8.23 -3.41
CA GLU A 382 19.84 -8.90 -2.37
C GLU A 382 20.99 -9.73 -2.99
N ASN A 383 21.76 -9.11 -3.89
CA ASN A 383 23.10 -9.57 -4.25
C ASN A 383 24.11 -8.42 -4.41
N GLU A 384 23.72 -7.15 -4.20
CA GLU A 384 24.65 -6.03 -4.35
C GLU A 384 24.38 -4.90 -3.32
N GLU A 385 24.72 -5.18 -2.06
CA GLU A 385 25.38 -4.27 -1.08
C GLU A 385 24.82 -4.35 0.35
N ASP A 386 25.14 -5.45 1.03
CA ASP A 386 25.67 -5.52 2.40
C ASP A 386 26.54 -6.80 2.34
N GLU A 387 27.86 -6.79 2.19
CA GLU A 387 28.92 -6.01 2.83
C GLU A 387 30.10 -5.90 1.84
N GLU A 388 31.03 -4.98 2.09
CA GLU A 388 32.43 -5.10 1.65
C GLU A 388 33.12 -6.32 2.33
N GLU A 389 32.50 -7.49 2.33
CA GLU A 389 33.16 -8.78 2.53
C GLU A 389 33.48 -9.33 1.14
N GLU A 390 34.74 -9.12 0.74
CA GLU A 390 35.45 -9.84 -0.31
C GLU A 390 34.78 -11.19 -0.60
N GLN A 391 33.99 -11.29 -1.68
CA GLN A 391 33.35 -12.54 -2.10
C GLN A 391 34.44 -13.61 -2.23
N LEU A 392 34.59 -14.40 -1.17
CA LEU A 392 35.69 -15.32 -1.03
C LEU A 392 35.40 -16.50 -1.95
N TYR A 393 36.00 -16.45 -3.14
CA TYR A 393 35.88 -17.45 -4.20
C TYR A 393 36.03 -18.87 -3.63
N ASN A 394 34.89 -19.56 -3.44
CA ASN A 394 34.79 -20.94 -2.96
C ASN A 394 34.34 -21.86 -4.11
N PRO A 395 35.20 -22.12 -5.11
CA PRO A 395 34.84 -22.84 -6.32
C PRO A 395 34.47 -24.32 -6.11
N LEU A 396 34.59 -24.82 -4.87
CA LEU A 396 34.34 -26.21 -4.49
C LEU A 396 33.15 -26.36 -3.53
N ASN A 397 32.41 -25.29 -3.23
CA ASN A 397 31.27 -25.27 -2.29
C ASN A 397 31.55 -26.01 -0.97
N LEU A 398 32.77 -25.85 -0.44
CA LEU A 398 33.17 -26.46 0.82
C LEU A 398 32.48 -25.74 1.99
N PRO A 399 31.94 -26.46 2.99
CA PRO A 399 31.35 -25.85 4.19
C PRO A 399 32.32 -24.87 4.87
N ILE A 400 31.79 -23.73 5.29
CA ILE A 400 32.56 -22.64 5.93
C ILE A 400 32.91 -23.06 7.36
N GLY A 401 34.17 -22.85 7.74
CA GLY A 401 34.62 -23.12 9.11
C GLY A 401 34.12 -22.08 10.11
N TRP A 402 34.41 -22.29 11.39
CA TRP A 402 34.16 -21.29 12.45
C TRP A 402 35.00 -20.00 12.31
N ASP A 403 35.89 -19.95 11.31
CA ASP A 403 36.84 -18.87 11.00
C ASP A 403 36.41 -18.09 9.72
N GLY A 404 35.17 -18.26 9.25
CA GLY A 404 34.61 -17.57 8.07
C GLY A 404 35.18 -18.00 6.71
N LYS A 405 36.27 -18.79 6.69
CA LYS A 405 36.92 -19.28 5.46
C LYS A 405 36.46 -20.69 5.05
N PRO A 406 36.40 -21.01 3.74
CA PRO A 406 36.17 -22.36 3.26
C PRO A 406 37.16 -23.34 3.88
N ILE A 407 36.66 -24.42 4.49
CA ILE A 407 37.52 -25.44 5.09
C ILE A 407 38.41 -26.03 3.99
N PRO A 408 39.75 -26.03 4.16
CA PRO A 408 40.65 -26.61 3.16
C PRO A 408 40.24 -28.04 2.77
N TYR A 409 40.26 -28.36 1.49
CA TYR A 409 39.74 -29.64 0.95
C TYR A 409 40.34 -30.89 1.62
N TRP A 410 41.61 -30.84 2.00
CA TRP A 410 42.27 -31.93 2.73
C TRP A 410 41.72 -32.10 4.15
N LEU A 411 41.34 -31.00 4.82
CA LEU A 411 40.75 -30.99 6.15
C LEU A 411 39.29 -31.47 6.11
N TYR A 412 38.55 -31.11 5.05
CA TYR A 412 37.23 -31.64 4.74
C TYR A 412 37.25 -33.16 4.54
N LYS A 413 38.25 -33.69 3.80
CA LYS A 413 38.47 -35.14 3.65
C LYS A 413 38.95 -35.81 4.95
N LEU A 414 39.85 -35.18 5.70
CA LEU A 414 40.42 -35.73 6.93
C LEU A 414 39.37 -35.90 8.04
N HIS A 415 38.48 -34.91 8.20
CA HIS A 415 37.41 -34.96 9.20
C HIS A 415 36.14 -35.65 8.70
N GLY A 416 36.14 -36.14 7.45
CA GLY A 416 35.04 -36.91 6.88
C GLY A 416 33.75 -36.11 6.68
N LEU A 417 33.82 -34.78 6.54
CA LEU A 417 32.64 -33.92 6.37
C LEU A 417 31.87 -34.21 5.07
N GLY A 418 32.49 -34.89 4.10
CA GLY A 418 31.83 -35.31 2.85
C GLY A 418 31.12 -36.66 2.91
N VAL A 419 31.09 -37.31 4.08
CA VAL A 419 30.34 -38.56 4.27
C VAL A 419 28.97 -38.23 4.86
N GLU A 420 27.91 -38.57 4.13
CA GLU A 420 26.53 -38.40 4.54
C GLU A 420 26.11 -39.56 5.48
N TYR A 421 25.62 -39.21 6.66
CA TYR A 421 25.02 -40.14 7.63
C TYR A 421 23.55 -39.82 7.80
N LYS A 422 22.67 -40.80 7.62
CA LYS A 422 21.21 -40.63 7.76
C LYS A 422 20.72 -41.22 9.07
N CYS A 423 19.81 -40.53 9.75
CA CYS A 423 19.15 -41.02 10.95
C CYS A 423 17.64 -41.17 10.72
N GLU A 424 17.14 -42.40 10.77
CA GLU A 424 15.72 -42.73 10.53
C GLU A 424 14.82 -42.20 11.66
N ILE A 425 15.31 -42.28 12.92
CA ILE A 425 14.62 -41.76 14.12
C ILE A 425 14.38 -40.24 14.04
N CYS A 426 15.26 -39.51 13.34
CA CYS A 426 15.13 -38.06 13.10
C CYS A 426 14.36 -37.71 11.82
N GLY A 427 13.63 -38.66 11.21
CA GLY A 427 12.90 -38.43 9.96
C GLY A 427 13.78 -38.44 8.70
N ASN A 428 14.80 -39.31 8.66
CA ASN A 428 15.80 -39.40 7.58
C ASN A 428 16.61 -38.12 7.36
N HIS A 429 16.80 -37.32 8.42
CA HIS A 429 17.67 -36.16 8.36
C HIS A 429 19.13 -36.58 8.07
N SER A 430 19.78 -35.83 7.19
CA SER A 430 21.13 -36.14 6.71
C SER A 430 22.15 -35.26 7.43
N TYR A 431 23.12 -35.89 8.07
CA TYR A 431 24.20 -35.26 8.82
C TYR A 431 25.52 -35.46 8.08
N TRP A 432 26.28 -34.38 7.93
CA TRP A 432 27.53 -34.37 7.18
C TRP A 432 28.71 -34.53 8.14
N GLY A 433 29.37 -35.68 8.06
CA GLY A 433 30.52 -36.03 8.90
C GLY A 433 30.18 -36.65 10.26
N ARG A 434 31.08 -37.54 10.71
CA ARG A 434 30.88 -38.37 11.90
C ARG A 434 30.69 -37.57 13.18
N ARG A 435 31.40 -36.45 13.34
CA ARG A 435 31.31 -35.60 14.55
C ARG A 435 29.96 -34.89 14.68
N ALA A 436 29.42 -34.39 13.56
CA ALA A 436 28.09 -33.78 13.54
C ALA A 436 27.01 -34.82 13.81
N PHE A 437 27.20 -36.02 13.25
CA PHE A 437 26.37 -37.17 13.55
C PHE A 437 26.48 -37.57 15.03
N ASP A 438 27.64 -37.75 15.64
CA ASP A 438 27.69 -38.14 17.06
C ASP A 438 27.06 -37.10 18.01
N ARG A 439 27.11 -35.80 17.65
CA ARG A 439 26.45 -34.74 18.41
C ARG A 439 24.91 -34.83 18.33
N HIS A 440 24.36 -35.29 17.21
CA HIS A 440 22.91 -35.29 16.99
C HIS A 440 22.14 -36.15 18.00
N PHE A 441 22.76 -37.18 18.59
CA PHE A 441 22.14 -38.04 19.62
C PHE A 441 21.74 -37.28 20.89
N GLN A 442 22.42 -36.17 21.18
CA GLN A 442 22.13 -35.29 22.32
C GLN A 442 21.25 -34.10 21.93
N GLU A 443 21.01 -33.90 20.62
CA GLU A 443 20.19 -32.80 20.14
C GLU A 443 18.69 -33.08 20.34
N TRP A 444 17.92 -32.00 20.48
CA TRP A 444 16.49 -32.08 20.78
C TRP A 444 15.70 -32.93 19.76
N ARG A 445 16.06 -32.88 18.47
CA ARG A 445 15.37 -33.65 17.41
C ARG A 445 15.45 -35.16 17.64
N HIS A 446 16.63 -35.67 18.00
CA HIS A 446 16.81 -37.09 18.28
C HIS A 446 16.14 -37.50 19.58
N ALA A 447 16.28 -36.68 20.64
CA ALA A 447 15.60 -36.91 21.91
C ALA A 447 14.06 -36.92 21.76
N PHE A 448 13.52 -36.05 20.90
CA PHE A 448 12.10 -36.01 20.56
C PHE A 448 11.67 -37.27 19.79
N GLY A 449 12.44 -37.70 18.79
CA GLY A 449 12.20 -38.96 18.06
C GLY A 449 12.16 -40.17 18.99
N MET A 450 13.12 -40.27 19.92
CA MET A 450 13.15 -41.32 20.94
C MET A 450 11.94 -41.26 21.89
N ARG A 451 11.49 -40.05 22.26
CA ARG A 451 10.28 -39.83 23.05
C ARG A 451 9.01 -40.27 22.32
N CYS A 452 8.91 -40.04 21.01
CA CYS A 452 7.81 -40.54 20.19
C CYS A 452 7.76 -42.07 20.14
N LEU A 453 8.92 -42.73 20.17
CA LEU A 453 9.04 -44.19 20.26
C LEU A 453 8.83 -44.74 21.69
N LYS A 454 8.66 -43.86 22.69
CA LYS A 454 8.57 -44.19 24.12
C LYS A 454 9.81 -44.89 24.67
N ILE A 455 10.98 -44.62 24.09
CA ILE A 455 12.27 -45.14 24.56
C ILE A 455 13.00 -44.02 25.31
N PRO A 456 13.50 -44.24 26.54
CA PRO A 456 14.29 -43.24 27.25
C PRO A 456 15.62 -43.00 26.52
N ASN A 457 15.99 -41.73 26.31
CA ASN A 457 17.23 -41.35 25.64
C ASN A 457 18.45 -41.52 26.57
N THR A 458 18.90 -42.76 26.75
CA THR A 458 20.08 -43.13 27.56
C THR A 458 21.27 -43.48 26.65
N LYS A 459 22.48 -43.55 27.24
CA LYS A 459 23.71 -43.90 26.49
C LYS A 459 23.65 -45.27 25.81
N HIS A 460 22.76 -46.17 26.24
CA HIS A 460 22.56 -47.48 25.63
C HIS A 460 22.06 -47.40 24.18
N PHE A 461 21.43 -46.29 23.80
CA PHE A 461 20.87 -46.08 22.46
C PHE A 461 21.78 -45.22 21.55
N HIS A 462 23.03 -44.97 21.96
CA HIS A 462 24.01 -44.26 21.13
C HIS A 462 24.36 -45.09 19.88
N ASP A 463 24.56 -44.43 18.74
CA ASP A 463 24.82 -45.02 17.41
C ASP A 463 23.63 -45.78 16.76
N ILE A 464 22.44 -45.78 17.36
CA ILE A 464 21.26 -46.42 16.77
C ILE A 464 20.51 -45.42 15.89
N THR A 465 20.38 -45.75 14.60
CA THR A 465 19.70 -44.89 13.62
C THR A 465 18.37 -45.44 13.16
N LEU A 466 18.22 -46.76 13.14
CA LEU A 466 17.03 -47.44 12.65
C LEU A 466 16.00 -47.58 13.75
N MET A 467 14.75 -47.26 13.43
CA MET A 467 13.66 -47.33 14.41
C MET A 467 13.41 -48.76 14.89
N ARG A 468 13.53 -49.74 13.99
CA ARG A 468 13.34 -51.17 14.30
C ARG A 468 14.36 -51.69 15.30
N ASP A 469 15.61 -51.29 15.14
CA ASP A 469 16.71 -51.75 15.98
C ASP A 469 16.62 -51.13 17.38
N ALA A 470 16.22 -49.85 17.47
CA ALA A 470 15.97 -49.18 18.75
C ALA A 470 14.89 -49.90 19.58
N ILE A 471 13.79 -50.32 18.94
CA ILE A 471 12.69 -51.05 19.61
C ILE A 471 13.17 -52.43 20.10
N GLN A 472 13.84 -53.20 19.24
CA GLN A 472 14.34 -54.53 19.61
C GLN A 472 15.39 -54.48 20.73
N LEU A 473 16.24 -53.46 20.72
CA LEU A 473 17.22 -53.25 21.77
C LEU A 473 16.53 -52.86 23.09
N TYR A 474 15.54 -51.97 23.02
CA TYR A 474 14.77 -51.56 24.21
C TYR A 474 14.02 -52.74 24.81
N GLU A 475 13.40 -53.61 24.01
CA GLU A 475 12.73 -54.83 24.51
C GLU A 475 13.66 -55.74 25.32
N LYS A 476 14.93 -55.83 24.94
CA LYS A 476 15.93 -56.65 25.65
C LYS A 476 16.49 -55.98 26.90
N LEU A 477 16.60 -54.65 26.89
CA LEU A 477 17.23 -53.87 27.95
C LEU A 477 16.24 -53.24 28.92
N LYS A 478 14.93 -53.31 28.65
CA LYS A 478 13.89 -52.67 29.46
C LYS A 478 13.99 -53.09 30.92
N ASP A 479 14.13 -54.38 31.21
CA ASP A 479 14.21 -54.88 32.57
C ASP A 479 15.48 -54.41 33.30
N GLN A 480 16.58 -54.22 32.57
CA GLN A 480 17.85 -53.73 33.12
C GLN A 480 17.82 -52.21 33.33
N ILE A 481 17.25 -51.46 32.40
CA ILE A 481 17.08 -50.01 32.49
C ILE A 481 16.09 -49.66 33.61
N ASP A 482 14.98 -50.38 33.71
CA ASP A 482 13.98 -50.18 34.77
C ASP A 482 14.58 -50.50 36.16
N ALA A 483 15.51 -51.47 36.26
CA ALA A 483 16.23 -51.80 37.49
C ALA A 483 17.36 -50.80 37.84
N GLU A 484 17.97 -50.15 36.87
CA GLU A 484 18.94 -49.06 37.10
C GLU A 484 18.24 -47.71 37.37
N SER A 485 17.00 -47.55 36.91
CA SER A 485 16.20 -46.35 37.15
C SER A 485 15.70 -46.32 38.59
N TRP A 486 16.25 -45.39 39.39
CA TRP A 486 15.84 -45.20 40.78
C TRP A 486 14.35 -44.87 40.89
N ASN A 487 13.60 -45.70 41.62
CA ASN A 487 12.17 -45.53 41.79
C ASN A 487 11.85 -45.06 43.20
N ALA A 488 11.67 -43.74 43.35
CA ALA A 488 11.38 -43.07 44.61
C ALA A 488 10.27 -43.73 45.44
N ALA A 489 9.23 -44.25 44.80
CA ALA A 489 8.09 -44.84 45.50
C ALA A 489 8.43 -46.14 46.23
N ASN A 490 9.42 -46.89 45.72
CA ASN A 490 9.80 -48.20 46.22
C ASN A 490 11.16 -48.21 46.93
N GLU A 491 12.08 -47.31 46.57
CA GLU A 491 13.47 -47.31 47.06
C GLU A 491 13.76 -46.18 48.07
N GLU A 492 12.82 -45.24 48.27
CA GLU A 492 12.93 -44.22 49.32
C GLU A 492 12.38 -44.76 50.64
N GLU A 493 13.26 -44.94 51.60
CA GLU A 493 13.00 -45.49 52.93
C GLU A 493 12.69 -44.35 53.92
N PHE A 494 11.55 -44.45 54.62
CA PHE A 494 11.11 -43.58 55.71
C PHE A 494 11.15 -44.37 57.01
N GLU A 495 11.76 -43.82 58.06
CA GLU A 495 11.80 -44.46 59.37
C GLU A 495 10.64 -44.02 60.27
N ASP A 496 10.11 -44.97 61.03
CA ASP A 496 9.12 -44.94 62.11
C ASP A 496 9.55 -44.10 63.34
N SER A 497 8.71 -43.72 64.33
CA SER A 497 9.23 -43.06 65.58
C SER A 497 9.66 -44.10 66.57
N GLU A 498 9.16 -45.31 66.33
CA GLU A 498 9.60 -46.57 66.87
C GLU A 498 10.81 -47.14 66.10
N GLY A 499 11.30 -46.45 65.06
CA GLY A 499 12.50 -46.84 64.30
C GLY A 499 12.28 -47.92 63.23
N ASN A 500 11.03 -48.13 62.79
CA ASN A 500 10.69 -49.12 61.76
C ASN A 500 10.86 -48.52 60.34
N VAL A 501 11.66 -49.15 59.48
CA VAL A 501 11.89 -48.66 58.11
C VAL A 501 10.76 -49.12 57.17
N LEU A 502 10.13 -48.17 56.48
CA LEU A 502 9.02 -48.38 55.54
C LEU A 502 9.31 -47.68 54.21
N ASN A 503 8.92 -48.30 53.10
CA ASN A 503 9.04 -47.64 51.79
C ASN A 503 8.00 -46.52 51.68
N ARG A 504 8.31 -45.46 50.92
CA ARG A 504 7.45 -44.29 50.76
C ARG A 504 5.98 -44.61 50.46
N LYS A 505 5.73 -45.54 49.54
CA LYS A 505 4.37 -45.92 49.17
C LYS A 505 3.59 -46.54 50.34
N THR A 506 4.23 -47.44 51.08
CA THR A 506 3.62 -48.04 52.29
C THR A 506 3.39 -47.00 53.38
N PHE A 507 4.28 -46.03 53.52
CA PHE A 507 4.10 -44.91 54.44
C PHE A 507 2.91 -44.03 54.04
N GLU A 508 2.83 -43.60 52.78
CA GLU A 508 1.73 -42.75 52.29
C GLU A 508 0.37 -43.46 52.40
N ASP A 509 0.32 -44.78 52.14
CA ASP A 509 -0.91 -45.57 52.29
C ASP A 509 -1.31 -45.75 53.75
N LEU A 510 -0.36 -45.93 54.68
CA LEU A 510 -0.63 -45.98 56.14
C LEU A 510 -1.03 -44.61 56.70
N ALA A 511 -0.44 -43.54 56.19
CA ALA A 511 -0.79 -42.16 56.54
C ALA A 511 -2.21 -41.80 56.09
N ARG A 512 -2.63 -42.25 54.90
CA ARG A 512 -4.02 -42.08 54.43
C ARG A 512 -5.04 -42.90 55.23
N GLN A 513 -4.63 -43.95 55.92
CA GLN A 513 -5.49 -44.77 56.78
C GLN A 513 -5.61 -44.22 58.21
N GLU A 514 -5.14 -42.99 58.47
CA GLU A 514 -5.14 -42.29 59.77
C GLU A 514 -4.38 -42.99 60.91
N LEU A 515 -3.63 -44.07 60.62
CA LEU A 515 -2.82 -44.79 61.60
C LEU A 515 -1.48 -44.10 61.92
N ALA A 516 -1.10 -43.08 61.15
CA ALA A 516 0.20 -42.41 61.27
C ALA A 516 0.17 -41.09 62.07
N SER A 517 -0.89 -40.79 62.82
CA SER A 517 -1.09 -39.43 63.41
C SER A 517 -0.21 -39.10 64.64
N GLN A 518 0.79 -39.93 65.00
CA GLN A 518 1.67 -39.69 66.17
C GLN A 518 3.17 -39.72 65.86
N PHE A 519 3.53 -39.51 64.61
CA PHE A 519 4.78 -40.04 64.10
C PHE A 519 5.54 -38.93 63.35
N THR A 520 6.68 -38.51 63.92
CA THR A 520 7.50 -37.37 63.43
C THR A 520 8.77 -37.92 62.78
N PHE A 521 8.97 -37.70 61.47
CA PHE A 521 10.05 -38.39 60.72
C PHE A 521 11.08 -37.56 60.01
N ILE A 522 12.28 -38.15 60.02
CA ILE A 522 13.52 -37.69 59.43
C ILE A 522 13.71 -38.49 58.13
N ILE A 523 13.90 -37.79 57.01
CA ILE A 523 14.24 -38.40 55.72
C ILE A 523 15.66 -38.96 55.83
N LEU A 524 15.82 -40.27 55.76
CA LEU A 524 17.14 -40.89 55.60
C LEU A 524 17.49 -40.92 54.12
N THR A 525 18.29 -39.96 53.69
CA THR A 525 18.86 -39.97 52.33
C THR A 525 19.95 -41.03 52.23
N GLN A 526 19.63 -42.19 51.66
CA GLN A 526 20.62 -43.22 51.36
C GLN A 526 21.43 -42.77 50.13
N THR A 527 22.65 -42.26 50.36
CA THR A 527 23.62 -42.02 49.29
C THR A 527 24.21 -43.36 48.86
N ARG A 528 23.77 -43.87 47.71
CA ARG A 528 24.36 -45.07 47.09
C ARG A 528 25.75 -44.73 46.56
N THR A 529 26.76 -44.81 47.43
CA THR A 529 28.16 -44.88 47.04
C THR A 529 28.42 -46.27 46.46
N GLY A 530 28.57 -46.33 45.14
CA GLY A 530 28.89 -47.56 44.42
C GLY A 530 29.67 -47.22 43.16
N ALA A 531 30.95 -46.93 43.33
CA ALA A 531 31.90 -46.77 42.23
C ALA A 531 32.16 -48.13 41.56
N VAL A 532 32.06 -48.18 40.24
CA VAL A 532 32.89 -49.07 39.40
C VAL A 532 33.42 -48.23 38.23
N ARG A 533 34.71 -48.40 38.00
CA ARG A 533 35.58 -47.76 37.00
C ARG A 533 35.10 -47.89 35.57
#